data_AF-A0A062UEB2-F1
#
_entry.id   AF-A0A062UEB2-F1
#
_cell.length_a   1.000
_cell.length_b   1.000
_cell.length_c   1.000
_cell.angle_alpha   90.00
_cell.angle_beta   90.00
_cell.angle_gamma   90.00
#
_symmetry.space_group_name_H-M   'P 1'
#
loop_
_entity.id
_entity.type
_entity.pdbx_description
1 polymer ?
#
loop_
_entity_poly.entity_id
_entity_poly.type
_entity_poly.pdbx_seq_one_letter_code
_entity_poly.pdbx_strand_id
1 'polypeptide(L)'
;MLIALLAETAAHGSEHLAEDTPPPFPPFETWHMPSQLFWLAILFGILYLTMSRVILPKLSDTLEKRSDRIASDLDQAARLNDQATEAQQALELRIAQAKNKARETADKARAKMDAEMAAETARVDAEIEKKLDAADERIASLRVEAMKNVEQIAIETADTIVGRFGVSASKSELKKAVTAALE
;
A
#
# COMPACT_ATOMS: atom_id res chain seq x y z
N MET A 1 56.19 14.29 -60.65
CA MET A 1 57.47 14.74 -61.26
C MET A 1 58.48 13.61 -61.08
N LEU A 2 59.16 13.23 -62.15
CA LEU A 2 60.04 12.04 -62.32
C LEU A 2 59.35 10.71 -62.72
N ILE A 3 58.44 10.83 -63.70
CA ILE A 3 58.15 9.81 -64.73
C ILE A 3 59.27 9.84 -65.82
N ALA A 4 60.50 10.21 -65.49
CA ALA A 4 61.49 10.66 -66.49
C ALA A 4 62.81 9.86 -66.54
N LEU A 5 62.90 8.68 -65.93
CA LEU A 5 64.12 7.86 -66.06
C LEU A 5 63.81 6.37 -66.21
N LEU A 6 62.81 6.05 -67.03
CA LEU A 6 62.38 4.69 -67.35
C LEU A 6 62.66 4.28 -68.80
N ALA A 7 63.49 5.04 -69.56
CA ALA A 7 63.57 4.87 -71.02
C ALA A 7 64.98 4.84 -71.63
N GLU A 8 66.07 4.90 -70.85
CA GLU A 8 67.41 5.05 -71.44
C GLU A 8 68.40 4.14 -70.72
N THR A 9 68.60 2.94 -71.29
CA THR A 9 69.76 2.02 -71.17
C THR A 9 69.44 0.57 -71.57
N ALA A 10 68.26 0.30 -72.14
CA ALA A 10 67.99 -0.92 -72.89
C ALA A 10 68.69 -0.88 -74.27
N ALA A 11 70.03 -0.88 -74.31
CA ALA A 11 70.85 -1.25 -75.47
C ALA A 11 72.33 -1.04 -75.15
N HIS A 12 73.00 -1.98 -74.47
CA HIS A 12 74.42 -2.27 -74.71
C HIS A 12 74.58 -3.79 -74.59
N GLY A 13 74.53 -4.45 -75.75
CA GLY A 13 74.81 -5.87 -75.89
C GLY A 13 76.31 -6.14 -75.78
N SER A 14 76.60 -7.29 -75.18
CA SER A 14 77.63 -8.27 -75.56
C SER A 14 79.02 -7.72 -75.92
N GLU A 15 80.00 -7.97 -75.05
CA GLU A 15 81.15 -8.84 -75.33
C GLU A 15 82.20 -8.65 -74.22
N HIS A 16 82.26 -9.57 -73.26
CA HIS A 16 83.52 -9.96 -72.62
C HIS A 16 83.38 -11.40 -72.09
N LEU A 17 84.10 -12.31 -72.74
CA LEU A 17 84.31 -13.69 -72.32
C LEU A 17 85.42 -13.72 -71.26
N ALA A 18 85.07 -13.97 -70.01
CA ALA A 18 85.87 -14.61 -68.95
C ALA A 18 84.99 -14.68 -67.69
N GLU A 19 85.05 -15.80 -66.96
CA GLU A 19 84.40 -16.06 -65.66
C GLU A 19 83.84 -14.82 -64.92
N ASP A 20 82.52 -14.60 -65.00
CA ASP A 20 81.82 -13.75 -64.03
C ASP A 20 80.33 -14.11 -64.07
N THR A 21 79.98 -15.20 -63.39
CA THR A 21 78.60 -15.38 -62.94
C THR A 21 78.37 -14.28 -61.90
N PRO A 22 77.37 -13.39 -62.03
CA PRO A 22 77.13 -12.38 -61.00
C PRO A 22 77.05 -13.12 -59.65
N PRO A 23 77.81 -12.68 -58.62
CA PRO A 23 77.85 -13.41 -57.36
C PRO A 23 76.41 -13.65 -56.92
N PRO A 24 76.04 -14.90 -56.59
CA PRO A 24 74.68 -15.22 -56.19
C PRO A 24 74.25 -14.21 -55.15
N PHE A 25 73.07 -13.61 -55.34
CA PHE A 25 72.62 -12.48 -54.54
C PHE A 25 72.81 -12.84 -53.06
N PRO A 26 73.72 -12.15 -52.32
CA PRO A 26 74.22 -12.60 -51.03
C PRO A 26 73.15 -13.02 -50.00
N PRO A 27 71.93 -12.42 -49.94
CA PRO A 27 70.93 -12.84 -48.96
C PRO A 27 70.27 -14.20 -49.24
N PHE A 28 70.52 -14.88 -50.36
CA PHE A 28 69.94 -16.20 -50.68
C PHE A 28 70.95 -17.35 -50.73
N GLU A 29 72.16 -17.16 -50.20
CA GLU A 29 73.12 -18.25 -50.06
C GLU A 29 72.65 -19.27 -49.00
N THR A 30 72.43 -20.51 -49.43
CA THR A 30 71.80 -21.58 -48.64
C THR A 30 72.63 -22.05 -47.44
N TRP A 31 73.88 -21.62 -47.33
CA TRP A 31 74.79 -21.99 -46.25
C TRP A 31 74.40 -21.36 -44.89
N HIS A 32 73.86 -20.14 -44.88
CA HIS A 32 73.44 -19.46 -43.64
C HIS A 32 71.99 -19.78 -43.21
N MET A 33 71.19 -20.29 -44.14
CA MET A 33 69.76 -20.56 -43.94
C MET A 33 69.45 -21.56 -42.81
N PRO A 34 70.20 -22.67 -42.60
CA PRO A 34 69.96 -23.59 -41.48
C PRO A 34 70.16 -22.94 -40.11
N SER A 35 71.17 -22.09 -39.96
CA SER A 35 71.44 -21.36 -38.70
C SER A 35 70.34 -20.34 -38.41
N GLN A 36 69.90 -19.62 -39.44
CA GLN A 36 68.83 -18.63 -39.32
C GLN A 36 67.48 -19.29 -38.96
N LEU A 37 67.18 -20.44 -39.57
CA LEU A 37 66.01 -21.26 -39.24
C LEU A 37 66.10 -21.88 -37.84
N PHE A 38 67.28 -22.31 -37.40
CA PHE A 38 67.49 -22.83 -36.05
C PHE A 38 67.21 -21.77 -34.98
N TRP A 39 67.77 -20.57 -35.12
CA TRP A 39 67.51 -19.47 -34.19
C TRP A 39 66.07 -18.95 -34.28
N LEU A 40 65.49 -18.91 -35.49
CA LEU A 40 64.08 -18.61 -35.68
C LEU A 40 63.20 -19.61 -34.93
N ALA A 41 63.48 -20.91 -35.02
CA ALA A 41 62.72 -21.95 -34.34
C ALA A 41 62.85 -21.84 -32.81
N ILE A 42 64.03 -21.52 -32.29
CA ILE A 42 64.24 -21.29 -30.85
C ILE A 42 63.43 -20.07 -30.38
N LEU A 43 63.59 -18.92 -31.04
CA LEU A 43 62.88 -17.69 -30.66
C LEU A 43 61.37 -17.84 -30.81
N PHE A 44 60.92 -18.44 -31.90
CA PHE A 44 59.51 -18.72 -32.14
C PHE A 44 58.97 -19.72 -31.12
N GLY A 45 59.73 -20.75 -30.73
CA GLY A 45 59.36 -21.69 -29.68
C GLY A 45 59.22 -21.01 -28.32
N ILE A 46 60.18 -20.16 -27.93
CA ILE A 46 60.12 -19.38 -26.69
C ILE A 46 58.92 -18.43 -26.71
N LEU A 47 58.70 -17.72 -27.82
CA LEU A 47 57.56 -16.83 -28.00
C LEU A 47 56.24 -17.59 -27.92
N TYR A 48 56.13 -18.73 -28.60
CA TYR A 48 54.96 -19.59 -28.59
C TYR A 48 54.64 -20.10 -27.19
N LEU A 49 55.65 -20.59 -26.46
CA LEU A 49 55.49 -21.04 -25.07
C LEU A 49 55.06 -19.90 -24.16
N THR A 50 55.64 -18.71 -24.33
CA THR A 50 55.27 -17.52 -23.53
C THR A 50 53.82 -17.12 -23.80
N MET A 51 53.41 -17.09 -25.07
CA MET A 51 52.06 -16.71 -25.47
C MET A 51 51.03 -17.75 -24.98
N SER A 52 51.31 -19.03 -25.20
CA SER A 52 50.49 -20.16 -24.77
C SER A 52 50.36 -20.26 -23.25
N ARG A 53 51.47 -20.12 -22.52
CA ARG A 53 51.52 -20.42 -21.08
C ARG A 53 51.25 -19.22 -20.19
N VAL A 54 51.45 -17.98 -20.67
CA VAL A 54 51.34 -16.77 -19.84
C VAL A 54 50.24 -15.83 -20.30
N ILE A 55 50.14 -15.56 -21.61
CA ILE A 55 49.25 -14.49 -22.11
C ILE A 55 47.82 -15.00 -22.32
N LEU A 56 47.65 -16.16 -22.97
CA LEU A 56 46.35 -16.83 -23.13
C LEU A 56 45.63 -17.09 -21.78
N PRO A 57 46.26 -17.66 -20.73
CA PRO A 57 45.57 -17.87 -19.46
C PRO A 57 45.17 -16.57 -18.77
N LYS A 58 45.97 -15.50 -18.87
CA LYS A 58 45.62 -14.18 -18.29
C LYS A 58 44.39 -13.56 -18.98
N LEU A 59 44.27 -13.72 -20.29
CA LEU A 59 43.11 -13.24 -21.03
C LEU A 59 41.86 -14.07 -20.70
N SER A 60 42.02 -15.39 -20.59
CA SER A 60 40.95 -16.31 -20.16
C SER A 60 40.42 -15.94 -18.78
N ASP A 61 41.31 -15.76 -17.79
CA ASP A 61 40.96 -15.38 -16.42
C ASP A 61 40.19 -14.06 -16.34
N THR A 62 40.55 -13.08 -17.19
CA THR A 62 39.83 -11.79 -17.24
C THR A 62 38.42 -11.95 -17.82
N LEU A 63 38.27 -12.79 -18.85
CA LEU A 63 36.98 -13.05 -19.47
C LEU A 63 36.06 -13.84 -18.52
N GLU A 64 36.60 -14.85 -17.86
CA GLU A 64 35.89 -15.68 -16.87
C GLU A 64 35.42 -14.81 -15.70
N LYS A 65 36.30 -13.98 -15.11
CA LYS A 65 35.91 -13.02 -14.05
C LYS A 65 34.75 -12.11 -14.44
N ARG A 66 34.73 -11.63 -15.69
CA ARG A 66 33.62 -10.78 -16.17
C ARG A 66 32.35 -11.59 -16.35
N SER A 67 32.44 -12.78 -16.93
CA SER A 67 31.32 -13.71 -17.09
C SER A 67 30.70 -14.05 -15.73
N ASP A 68 31.53 -14.42 -14.76
CA ASP A 68 31.10 -14.75 -13.40
C ASP A 68 30.46 -13.55 -12.71
N ARG A 69 31.03 -12.36 -12.90
CA ARG A 69 30.46 -11.14 -12.34
C ARG A 69 29.08 -10.84 -12.92
N ILE A 70 28.94 -10.93 -14.25
CA ILE A 70 27.66 -10.72 -14.93
C ILE A 70 26.62 -11.75 -14.48
N ALA A 71 27.01 -13.03 -14.40
CA ALA A 71 26.14 -14.09 -13.92
C ALA A 71 25.69 -13.84 -12.47
N SER A 72 26.63 -13.49 -11.59
CA SER A 72 26.33 -13.15 -10.19
C SER A 72 25.41 -11.93 -10.06
N ASP A 73 25.65 -10.87 -10.84
CA ASP A 73 24.84 -9.66 -10.81
C ASP A 73 23.43 -9.93 -11.37
N LEU A 74 23.29 -10.76 -12.41
CA LEU A 74 22.01 -11.18 -12.97
C LEU A 74 21.21 -12.04 -11.98
N ASP A 75 21.87 -13.00 -11.33
CA ASP A 75 21.25 -13.83 -10.29
C ASP A 75 20.81 -12.98 -9.10
N GLN A 76 21.61 -11.99 -8.70
CA GLN A 76 21.24 -11.06 -7.63
C GLN A 76 20.06 -10.19 -8.05
N ALA A 77 20.03 -9.69 -9.28
CA ALA A 77 18.90 -8.91 -9.80
C ALA A 77 17.63 -9.74 -9.86
N ALA A 78 17.70 -10.99 -10.31
CA ALA A 78 16.56 -11.92 -10.33
C ALA A 78 16.01 -12.16 -8.92
N ARG A 79 16.88 -12.48 -7.95
CA ARG A 79 16.47 -12.65 -6.54
C ARG A 79 15.81 -11.40 -5.95
N LEU A 80 16.37 -10.22 -6.23
CA LEU A 80 15.78 -8.95 -5.77
C LEU A 80 14.44 -8.66 -6.44
N ASN A 81 14.28 -9.04 -7.72
CA ASN A 81 13.02 -8.89 -8.45
C ASN A 81 11.94 -9.82 -7.88
N ASP A 82 12.29 -11.07 -7.58
CA ASP A 82 11.38 -12.03 -6.95
C ASP A 82 10.95 -11.53 -5.57
N GLN A 83 11.89 -11.07 -4.74
CA GLN A 83 11.59 -10.48 -3.43
C GLN A 83 10.70 -9.23 -3.53
N ALA A 84 10.95 -8.36 -4.51
CA ALA A 84 10.12 -7.18 -4.73
C ALA A 84 8.70 -7.57 -5.16
N THR A 85 8.56 -8.57 -6.03
CA THR A 85 7.27 -9.08 -6.49
C THR A 85 6.49 -9.73 -5.35
N GLU A 86 7.15 -10.55 -4.53
CA GLU A 86 6.54 -11.15 -3.32
C GLU A 86 6.10 -10.06 -2.33
N ALA A 87 6.95 -9.07 -2.07
CA ALA A 87 6.63 -7.95 -1.20
C ALA A 87 5.45 -7.12 -1.73
N GLN A 88 5.37 -6.91 -3.05
CA GLN A 88 4.25 -6.23 -3.69
C GLN A 88 2.95 -7.01 -3.50
N GLN A 89 2.94 -8.32 -3.78
CA GLN A 89 1.77 -9.17 -3.59
C GLN A 89 1.31 -9.19 -2.13
N ALA A 90 2.26 -9.29 -1.19
CA ALA A 90 1.97 -9.22 0.24
C ALA A 90 1.37 -7.87 0.62
N LEU A 91 1.89 -6.76 0.10
CA LEU A 91 1.35 -5.42 0.34
C LEU A 91 -0.07 -5.26 -0.20
N GLU A 92 -0.33 -5.70 -1.42
CA GLU A 92 -1.65 -5.67 -2.04
C GLU A 92 -2.67 -6.48 -1.21
N LEU A 93 -2.29 -7.69 -0.78
CA LEU A 93 -3.11 -8.52 0.10
C LEU A 93 -3.37 -7.83 1.45
N ARG A 94 -2.34 -7.24 2.06
CA ARG A 94 -2.47 -6.51 3.34
C ARG A 94 -3.40 -5.31 3.22
N ILE A 95 -3.33 -4.55 2.13
CA ILE A 95 -4.25 -3.43 1.87
C ILE A 95 -5.68 -3.93 1.69
N ALA A 96 -5.89 -5.00 0.94
CA ALA A 96 -7.22 -5.60 0.76
C ALA A 96 -7.81 -6.08 2.11
N GLN A 97 -7.01 -6.80 2.90
CA GLN A 97 -7.40 -7.25 4.24
C GLN A 97 -7.70 -6.08 5.18
N ALA A 98 -6.87 -5.03 5.18
CA ALA A 98 -7.09 -3.85 6.01
C ALA A 98 -8.38 -3.12 5.64
N LYS A 99 -8.66 -2.94 4.33
CA LYS A 99 -9.91 -2.35 3.85
C LYS A 99 -11.13 -3.18 4.25
N ASN A 100 -11.06 -4.50 4.13
CA ASN A 100 -12.15 -5.39 4.54
C ASN A 100 -12.39 -5.32 6.05
N LYS A 101 -11.33 -5.37 6.86
CA LYS A 101 -11.43 -5.26 8.32
C LYS A 101 -11.96 -3.89 8.76
N ALA A 102 -11.58 -2.81 8.09
CA ALA A 102 -12.10 -1.48 8.35
C ALA A 102 -13.61 -1.41 8.07
N ARG A 103 -14.06 -1.95 6.93
CA ARG A 103 -15.50 -2.05 6.59
C ARG A 103 -16.26 -2.87 7.62
N GLU A 104 -15.77 -4.07 7.94
CA GLU A 104 -16.38 -4.95 8.93
C GLU A 104 -16.48 -4.27 10.31
N THR A 105 -15.45 -3.54 10.73
CA THR A 105 -15.45 -2.81 11.99
C THR A 105 -16.46 -1.67 11.96
N ALA A 106 -16.55 -0.92 10.86
CA ALA A 106 -17.53 0.15 10.70
C ALA A 106 -18.97 -0.38 10.71
N ASP A 107 -19.23 -1.48 10.02
CA ASP A 107 -20.54 -2.12 9.97
C ASP A 107 -20.95 -2.66 11.35
N LYS A 108 -20.03 -3.32 12.06
CA LYS A 108 -20.27 -3.76 13.45
C LYS A 108 -20.52 -2.60 14.41
N ALA A 109 -19.74 -1.52 14.29
CA ALA A 109 -19.93 -0.34 15.12
C ALA A 109 -21.30 0.31 14.86
N ARG A 110 -21.72 0.39 13.59
CA ARG A 110 -23.02 0.93 13.21
C ARG A 110 -24.17 0.06 13.74
N ALA A 111 -24.10 -1.25 13.52
CA ALA A 111 -25.10 -2.19 14.03
C ALA A 111 -25.21 -2.13 15.56
N LYS A 112 -24.08 -2.02 16.26
CA LYS A 112 -24.05 -1.86 17.72
C LYS A 112 -24.68 -0.53 18.16
N MET A 113 -24.32 0.57 17.50
CA MET A 113 -24.88 1.90 17.78
C MET A 113 -26.39 1.92 17.56
N ASP A 114 -26.88 1.34 16.46
CA ASP A 114 -28.32 1.28 16.16
C ASP A 114 -29.07 0.44 17.20
N ALA A 115 -28.49 -0.67 17.66
CA ALA A 115 -29.06 -1.49 18.73
C ALA A 115 -29.08 -0.76 20.08
N GLU A 116 -28.00 -0.05 20.44
CA GLU A 116 -27.94 0.74 21.68
C GLU A 116 -28.91 1.92 21.65
N MET A 117 -29.03 2.62 20.51
CA MET A 117 -30.02 3.68 20.33
C MET A 117 -31.44 3.15 20.48
N ALA A 118 -31.78 2.04 19.81
CA ALA A 118 -33.12 1.45 19.91
C ALA A 118 -33.45 1.02 21.36
N ALA A 119 -32.48 0.43 22.06
CA ALA A 119 -32.65 0.04 23.46
C ALA A 119 -32.84 1.26 24.38
N GLU A 120 -32.06 2.32 24.20
CA GLU A 120 -32.17 3.54 25.01
C GLU A 120 -33.46 4.30 24.70
N THR A 121 -33.87 4.40 23.43
CA THR A 121 -35.17 4.98 23.06
C THR A 121 -36.31 4.21 23.72
N ALA A 122 -36.32 2.87 23.63
CA ALA A 122 -37.36 2.07 24.28
C ALA A 122 -37.37 2.25 25.81
N ARG A 123 -36.19 2.39 26.44
CA ARG A 123 -36.07 2.66 27.88
C ARG A 123 -36.65 4.02 28.25
N VAL A 124 -36.29 5.06 27.48
CA VAL A 124 -36.78 6.42 27.70
C VAL A 124 -38.28 6.51 27.46
N ASP A 125 -38.80 5.88 26.40
CA ASP A 125 -40.23 5.84 26.11
C ASP A 125 -41.01 5.19 27.26
N ALA A 126 -40.52 4.07 27.80
CA ALA A 126 -41.12 3.42 28.96
C ALA A 126 -41.05 4.27 30.25
N GLU A 127 -40.00 5.07 30.43
CA GLU A 127 -39.93 6.05 31.53
C GLU A 127 -40.91 7.21 31.35
N ILE A 128 -41.09 7.68 30.11
CA ILE A 128 -42.05 8.73 29.77
C ILE A 128 -43.47 8.24 30.02
N GLU A 129 -43.82 7.03 29.57
CA GLU A 129 -45.13 6.42 29.80
C GLU A 129 -45.46 6.34 31.29
N LYS A 130 -44.54 5.83 32.12
CA LYS A 130 -44.72 5.82 33.59
C LYS A 130 -44.92 7.21 34.20
N LYS A 131 -44.20 8.23 33.69
CA LYS A 131 -44.36 9.61 34.16
C LYS A 131 -45.69 10.20 33.75
N LEU A 132 -46.19 9.85 32.56
CA LEU A 132 -47.51 10.25 32.08
C LEU A 132 -48.59 9.61 32.95
N ASP A 133 -48.52 8.30 33.19
CA ASP A 133 -49.48 7.60 34.06
C ASP A 133 -49.53 8.21 35.47
N ALA A 134 -48.36 8.46 36.07
CA ALA A 134 -48.26 9.08 37.39
C ALA A 134 -48.80 10.54 37.40
N ALA A 135 -48.61 11.28 36.31
CA ALA A 135 -49.16 12.63 36.16
C ALA A 135 -50.68 12.59 36.02
N ASP A 136 -51.22 11.64 35.24
CA ASP A 136 -52.66 11.46 35.06
C ASP A 136 -53.35 11.06 36.36
N GLU A 137 -52.76 10.14 37.14
CA GLU A 137 -53.25 9.81 38.49
C GLU A 137 -53.27 11.04 39.41
N ARG A 138 -52.21 11.84 39.39
CA ARG A 138 -52.11 13.06 40.20
C ARG A 138 -53.14 14.11 39.77
N ILE A 139 -53.36 14.28 38.47
CA ILE A 139 -54.39 15.19 37.94
C ILE A 139 -55.78 14.70 38.34
N ALA A 140 -56.05 13.40 38.25
CA ALA A 140 -57.32 12.81 38.68
C ALA A 140 -57.56 13.03 40.18
N SER A 141 -56.55 12.82 41.03
CA SER A 141 -56.67 13.05 42.47
C SER A 141 -56.92 14.53 42.80
N LEU A 142 -56.18 15.44 42.16
CA LEU A 142 -56.36 16.89 42.28
C LEU A 142 -57.76 17.32 41.86
N ARG A 143 -58.30 16.73 40.78
CA ARG A 143 -59.67 17.01 40.33
C ARG A 143 -60.70 16.59 41.38
N VAL A 144 -60.56 15.39 41.95
CA VAL A 144 -61.48 14.90 43.00
C VAL A 144 -61.41 15.80 44.24
N GLU A 145 -60.20 16.18 44.66
CA GLU A 145 -60.01 17.09 45.80
C GLU A 145 -60.60 18.47 45.54
N ALA A 146 -60.34 19.05 44.37
CA ALA A 146 -60.90 20.35 43.97
C ALA A 146 -62.44 20.31 43.95
N MET A 147 -63.06 19.26 43.43
CA MET A 147 -64.53 19.12 43.43
C MET A 147 -65.09 18.99 44.85
N LYS A 148 -64.41 18.27 45.76
CA LYS A 148 -64.80 18.23 47.18
C LYS A 148 -64.71 19.59 47.86
N ASN A 149 -63.65 20.36 47.57
CA ASN A 149 -63.51 21.72 48.10
C ASN A 149 -64.63 22.63 47.58
N VAL A 150 -65.03 22.50 46.30
CA VAL A 150 -66.18 23.24 45.75
C VAL A 150 -67.49 22.85 46.44
N GLU A 151 -67.74 21.55 46.67
CA GLU A 151 -68.92 21.07 47.42
C GLU A 151 -68.95 21.68 48.83
N GLN A 152 -67.82 21.69 49.52
CA GLN A 152 -67.73 22.27 50.87
C GLN A 152 -67.99 23.78 50.86
N ILE A 153 -67.37 24.53 49.95
CA ILE A 153 -67.59 25.99 49.82
C ILE A 153 -69.07 26.29 49.49
N ALA A 154 -69.69 25.46 48.64
CA ALA A 154 -71.11 25.60 48.30
C ALA A 154 -72.02 25.36 49.52
N ILE A 155 -71.73 24.34 50.35
CA ILE A 155 -72.47 24.08 51.60
C ILE A 155 -72.28 25.24 52.58
N GLU A 156 -71.05 25.71 52.80
CA GLU A 156 -70.76 26.83 53.72
C GLU A 156 -71.44 28.13 53.25
N THR A 157 -71.46 28.39 51.95
CA THR A 157 -72.13 29.55 51.36
C THR A 157 -73.65 29.43 51.50
N ALA A 158 -74.23 28.26 51.22
CA ALA A 158 -75.66 28.01 51.37
C ALA A 158 -76.12 28.16 52.84
N ASP A 159 -75.35 27.62 53.79
CA ASP A 159 -75.60 27.78 55.24
C ASP A 159 -75.60 29.26 55.64
N THR A 160 -74.60 30.02 55.18
CA THR A 160 -74.49 31.46 55.44
C THR A 160 -75.69 32.24 54.88
N ILE A 161 -76.12 31.93 53.66
CA ILE A 161 -77.26 32.60 53.01
C ILE A 161 -78.57 32.25 53.74
N VAL A 162 -78.83 30.97 54.02
CA VAL A 162 -80.06 30.52 54.70
C VAL A 162 -80.14 31.10 56.12
N GLY A 163 -79.01 31.16 56.83
CA GLY A 163 -78.91 31.81 58.14
C GLY A 163 -79.27 33.30 58.11
N ARG A 164 -78.98 34.03 57.03
CA ARG A 164 -79.41 35.44 56.87
C ARG A 164 -80.93 35.60 56.71
N PHE A 165 -81.63 34.57 56.25
CA PHE A 165 -83.10 34.57 56.12
C PHE A 165 -83.82 34.06 57.38
N GLY A 166 -83.09 33.77 58.47
CA GLY A 166 -83.67 33.40 59.77
C GLY A 166 -84.19 31.96 59.84
N VAL A 167 -83.89 31.13 58.84
CA VAL A 167 -84.20 29.69 58.82
C VAL A 167 -82.91 28.93 59.15
N SER A 168 -82.99 27.86 59.93
CA SER A 168 -81.84 26.98 60.21
C SER A 168 -82.11 25.63 59.56
N ALA A 169 -81.20 25.19 58.69
CA ALA A 169 -81.23 23.86 58.08
C ALA A 169 -80.10 23.01 58.68
N SER A 170 -80.32 21.70 58.84
CA SER A 170 -79.25 20.83 59.34
C SER A 170 -78.15 20.66 58.27
N LYS A 171 -76.89 20.50 58.69
CA LYS A 171 -75.77 20.24 57.77
C LYS A 171 -76.01 19.03 56.85
N SER A 172 -76.81 18.06 57.29
CA SER A 172 -77.18 16.89 56.50
C SER A 172 -78.16 17.20 55.38
N GLU A 173 -79.09 18.15 55.58
CA GLU A 173 -80.07 18.57 54.58
C GLU A 173 -79.43 19.49 53.54
N LEU A 174 -78.57 20.42 53.98
CA LEU A 174 -77.80 21.29 53.09
C LEU A 174 -76.87 20.47 52.19
N LYS A 175 -76.18 19.48 52.74
CA LYS A 175 -75.35 18.57 51.94
C LYS A 175 -76.17 17.83 50.90
N LYS A 176 -77.32 17.23 51.27
CA LYS A 176 -78.21 16.55 50.30
C LYS A 176 -78.69 17.47 49.19
N ALA A 177 -79.08 18.71 49.52
CA ALA A 177 -79.55 19.69 48.54
C ALA A 177 -78.44 20.16 47.58
N VAL A 178 -77.23 20.38 48.11
CA VAL A 178 -76.06 20.75 47.29
C VAL A 178 -75.63 19.59 46.40
N THR A 179 -75.58 18.35 46.91
CA THR A 179 -75.26 17.17 46.09
C THR A 179 -76.30 16.96 44.99
N ALA A 180 -77.59 17.12 45.28
CA ALA A 180 -78.68 17.02 44.28
C ALA A 180 -78.66 18.12 43.21
N ALA A 181 -77.96 19.24 43.47
CA ALA A 181 -77.77 20.33 42.49
C ALA A 181 -76.44 20.22 41.72
N LEU A 182 -75.53 19.33 42.15
CA LEU A 182 -74.24 19.03 41.51
C LEU A 182 -74.29 17.80 40.59
N GLU A 183 -75.32 16.95 40.72
CA GLU A 183 -75.71 15.96 39.68
C GLU A 183 -76.31 16.67 38.45
#